data_AF-A0A2W4VMQ4-F1
#
_entry.id   AF-A0A2W4VMQ4-F1
#
_cell.length_a   1.000
_cell.length_b   1.000
_cell.length_c   1.000
_cell.angle_alpha   90.00
_cell.angle_beta   90.00
_cell.angle_gamma   90.00
#
_symmetry.space_group_name_H-M   'P 1'
#
loop_
_entity.id
_entity.type
_entity.pdbx_description
1 polymer ?
#
loop_
_entity_poly.entity_id
_entity_poly.type
_entity_poly.pdbx_seq_one_letter_code
_entity_poly.pdbx_strand_id
1 'polypeptide(L)'
;MQEGFVGVLPEPQLRELLNKLGLQSSLEQDLAALAVAQATGDMAEVLPALATLLTRYPNNGQILLKAAQVYLAQGDDALANQYLDLIDPSDRATSDQADGLRGLLILRQSLADLGDSELDIAYGKAGKTALAGDFAAALEGFLGVVERDRTYRKDGGRKAMLTLFKLLGDSDPLTLTYRKRLMQALY
;
A
#
# COMPACT_ATOMS: atom_id res chain seq x y z
N MET A 1 32.86 -31.65 6.19
CA MET A 1 31.87 -32.37 5.36
C MET A 1 31.21 -31.31 4.50
N GLN A 2 31.36 -31.39 3.17
CA GLN A 2 30.67 -30.47 2.26
C GLN A 2 29.22 -30.94 2.14
N GLU A 3 28.26 -30.07 2.44
CA GLU A 3 26.85 -30.29 2.08
C GLU A 3 26.71 -30.13 0.56
N GLY A 4 27.13 -31.16 -0.17
CA GLY A 4 26.95 -31.27 -1.61
C GLY A 4 25.59 -31.91 -1.90
N PHE A 5 24.80 -31.24 -2.73
CA PHE A 5 23.47 -31.71 -3.10
C PHE A 5 23.53 -32.80 -4.17
N VAL A 6 22.87 -33.95 -3.95
CA VAL A 6 22.67 -35.01 -4.95
C VAL A 6 21.16 -35.15 -5.19
N GLY A 7 20.66 -34.51 -6.25
CA GLY A 7 19.25 -34.57 -6.67
C GLY A 7 18.66 -33.22 -7.07
N VAL A 8 17.48 -33.22 -7.70
CA VAL A 8 16.74 -31.99 -8.06
C VAL A 8 15.83 -31.62 -6.89
N LEU A 9 16.09 -30.49 -6.23
CA LEU A 9 15.17 -29.94 -5.23
C LEU A 9 14.05 -29.14 -5.90
N PRO A 10 12.79 -29.29 -5.49
CA PRO A 10 11.73 -28.35 -5.86
C PRO A 10 12.08 -26.92 -5.41
N GLU A 11 11.76 -25.91 -6.23
CA GLU A 11 12.05 -24.49 -5.96
C GLU A 11 11.70 -24.03 -4.52
N PRO A 12 10.54 -24.41 -3.93
CA PRO A 12 10.20 -23.98 -2.57
C PRO A 12 11.18 -24.49 -1.51
N GLN A 13 11.61 -25.74 -1.62
CA GLN A 13 12.57 -26.35 -0.69
C GLN A 13 13.96 -25.73 -0.87
N LEU A 14 14.31 -25.31 -2.09
CA LEU A 14 15.60 -24.68 -2.38
C LEU A 14 15.61 -23.29 -1.75
N ARG A 15 14.50 -22.56 -1.85
CA ARG A 15 14.31 -21.26 -1.21
C ARG A 15 14.39 -21.36 0.32
N GLU A 16 13.78 -22.38 0.93
CA GLU A 16 13.91 -22.63 2.38
C GLU A 16 15.36 -22.96 2.79
N LEU A 17 16.08 -23.75 2.00
CA LEU A 17 17.48 -24.08 2.27
C LEU A 17 18.37 -22.84 2.20
N LEU A 18 18.21 -22.02 1.15
CA LEU A 18 18.96 -20.77 1.00
C LEU A 18 18.67 -19.80 2.16
N ASN A 19 17.40 -19.69 2.58
CA ASN A 19 17.02 -18.90 3.74
C ASN A 19 17.68 -19.40 5.04
N LYS A 20 17.76 -20.72 5.26
CA LYS A 20 18.46 -21.31 6.43
C LYS A 20 19.95 -20.99 6.44
N LEU A 21 20.55 -20.82 5.27
CA LEU A 21 21.95 -20.43 5.10
C LEU A 21 22.16 -18.91 5.19
N GLY A 22 21.10 -18.13 5.41
CA GLY A 22 21.17 -16.67 5.46
C GLY A 22 21.42 -16.01 4.09
N LEU A 23 21.24 -16.76 3.00
CA LEU A 23 21.46 -16.26 1.64
C LEU A 23 20.18 -15.57 1.14
N GLN A 24 20.19 -14.24 1.19
CA GLN A 24 19.15 -13.42 0.57
C GLN A 24 19.49 -13.15 -0.89
N SER A 25 18.47 -13.16 -1.75
CA SER A 25 18.58 -12.67 -3.12
C SER A 25 18.93 -11.17 -3.13
N SER A 26 19.49 -10.69 -4.24
CA SER A 26 19.76 -9.26 -4.39
C SER A 26 18.50 -8.41 -4.27
N LEU A 27 17.36 -8.91 -4.76
CA LEU A 27 16.07 -8.22 -4.65
C LEU A 27 15.64 -8.08 -3.19
N GLU A 28 15.78 -9.13 -2.38
CA GLU A 28 15.45 -9.07 -0.96
C GLU A 28 16.34 -8.09 -0.20
N GLN A 29 17.63 -8.04 -0.52
CA GLN A 29 18.57 -7.07 0.05
C GLN A 29 18.21 -5.63 -0.34
N ASP A 30 17.95 -5.39 -1.63
CA ASP A 30 17.57 -4.06 -2.13
C ASP A 30 16.23 -3.59 -1.51
N LEU A 31 15.26 -4.50 -1.35
CA LEU A 31 13.98 -4.23 -0.68
C LEU A 31 14.15 -3.94 0.81
N ALA A 32 15.02 -4.68 1.49
CA ALA A 32 15.33 -4.44 2.90
C ALA A 32 16.01 -3.08 3.10
N ALA A 33 16.92 -2.69 2.19
CA ALA A 33 17.55 -1.37 2.22
C ALA A 33 16.53 -0.23 2.07
N LEU A 34 15.56 -0.37 1.15
CA LEU A 34 14.47 0.59 1.02
C LEU A 34 13.63 0.65 2.30
N ALA A 35 13.28 -0.49 2.90
CA ALA A 35 12.49 -0.53 4.13
C ALA A 35 13.20 0.16 5.31
N VAL A 36 14.52 -0.02 5.44
CA VAL A 36 15.34 0.68 6.44
C VAL A 36 15.31 2.20 6.21
N ALA A 37 15.52 2.64 4.97
CA ALA A 37 15.44 4.06 4.63
C ALA A 37 14.03 4.65 4.88
N GLN A 38 12.96 3.89 4.62
CA GLN A 38 11.59 4.33 4.91
C GLN A 38 11.34 4.46 6.42
N ALA A 39 11.99 3.64 7.25
CA ALA A 39 11.86 3.71 8.70
C ALA A 39 12.52 4.96 9.31
N THR A 40 13.55 5.53 8.66
CA THR A 40 14.15 6.81 9.09
C THR A 40 13.27 8.01 8.72
N GLY A 41 12.39 7.85 7.72
CA GLY A 41 11.52 8.91 7.21
C GLY A 41 12.28 9.96 6.38
N ASP A 42 13.58 9.78 6.15
CA ASP A 42 14.40 10.71 5.39
C ASP A 42 14.34 10.39 3.89
N MET A 43 13.72 11.28 3.12
CA MET A 43 13.63 11.13 1.66
C MET A 43 15.00 11.16 0.97
N ALA A 44 16.02 11.76 1.58
CA ALA A 44 17.38 11.72 1.07
C ALA A 44 17.97 10.30 1.09
N GLU A 45 17.48 9.41 1.96
CA GLU A 45 17.85 7.99 2.01
C GLU A 45 16.90 7.13 1.18
N VAL A 46 15.60 7.44 1.18
CA VAL A 46 14.58 6.66 0.46
C VAL A 46 14.78 6.74 -1.06
N LEU A 47 15.03 7.93 -1.60
CA LEU A 47 15.11 8.13 -3.05
C LEU A 47 16.28 7.36 -3.71
N PRO A 48 17.52 7.36 -3.17
CA PRO A 48 18.61 6.55 -3.71
C PRO A 48 18.35 5.03 -3.64
N ALA A 49 17.76 4.54 -2.55
CA ALA A 49 17.41 3.13 -2.41
C ALA A 49 16.33 2.72 -3.42
N LEU A 50 15.31 3.56 -3.60
CA LEU A 50 14.28 3.35 -4.61
C LEU A 50 14.84 3.41 -6.04
N ALA A 51 15.73 4.36 -6.34
CA ALA A 51 16.37 4.47 -7.65
C ALA A 51 17.19 3.21 -8.01
N THR A 52 17.87 2.62 -7.02
CA THR A 52 18.57 1.34 -7.18
C THR A 52 17.61 0.24 -7.60
N LEU A 53 16.48 0.10 -6.89
CA LEU A 53 15.45 -0.88 -7.22
C LEU A 53 14.85 -0.66 -8.62
N LEU A 54 14.51 0.57 -8.97
CA LEU A 54 13.95 0.91 -10.29
C LEU A 54 14.93 0.65 -11.43
N THR A 55 16.23 0.86 -11.21
CA THR A 55 17.27 0.59 -12.21
C THR A 55 17.44 -0.91 -12.45
N ARG A 56 17.40 -1.71 -11.38
CA ARG A 56 17.64 -3.17 -11.45
C ARG A 56 16.40 -3.95 -11.86
N TYR A 57 15.21 -3.46 -11.50
CA TYR A 57 13.94 -4.15 -11.69
C TYR A 57 12.87 -3.24 -12.32
N PRO A 58 13.14 -2.62 -13.49
CA PRO A 58 12.30 -1.55 -14.06
C PRO A 58 10.87 -1.97 -14.40
N ASN A 59 10.65 -3.26 -14.69
CA ASN A 59 9.33 -3.81 -15.05
C ASN A 59 8.68 -4.61 -13.90
N ASN A 60 9.27 -4.57 -12.70
CA ASN A 60 8.70 -5.29 -11.57
C ASN A 60 7.54 -4.48 -10.98
N GLY A 61 6.31 -4.98 -11.14
CA GLY A 61 5.09 -4.30 -10.69
C GLY A 61 5.11 -3.91 -9.21
N GLN A 62 5.68 -4.74 -8.34
CA GLN A 62 5.78 -4.43 -6.91
C GLN A 62 6.77 -3.28 -6.62
N ILE A 63 7.83 -3.15 -7.43
CA ILE A 63 8.76 -2.01 -7.32
C ILE A 63 8.11 -0.73 -7.87
N LEU A 64 7.39 -0.82 -8.98
CA LEU A 64 6.61 0.31 -9.52
C LEU A 64 5.54 0.80 -8.53
N LEU A 65 4.86 -0.14 -7.86
CA LEU A 65 3.89 0.18 -6.82
C LEU A 65 4.54 0.90 -5.63
N LYS A 66 5.72 0.43 -5.17
CA LYS A 66 6.49 1.10 -4.12
C LYS A 66 6.96 2.50 -4.53
N ALA A 67 7.36 2.68 -5.78
CA ALA A 67 7.71 4.01 -6.30
C ALA A 67 6.52 4.96 -6.22
N ALA A 68 5.35 4.52 -6.70
CA ALA A 68 4.12 5.29 -6.62
C ALA A 68 3.76 5.66 -5.16
N GLN A 69 3.93 4.75 -4.21
CA GLN A 69 3.72 5.03 -2.78
C GLN A 69 4.64 6.12 -2.25
N VAL A 70 5.94 6.05 -2.59
CA VAL A 70 6.94 7.05 -2.15
C VAL A 70 6.60 8.43 -2.72
N TYR A 71 6.31 8.54 -4.02
CA TYR A 71 5.98 9.84 -4.63
C TYR A 71 4.64 10.39 -4.14
N LEU A 72 3.65 9.53 -3.91
CA LEU A 72 2.38 9.92 -3.29
C LEU A 72 2.62 10.50 -1.89
N ALA A 73 3.50 9.90 -1.08
CA ALA A 73 3.83 10.39 0.25
C ALA A 73 4.56 11.76 0.20
N GLN A 74 5.34 12.01 -0.85
CA GLN A 74 5.97 13.31 -1.11
C GLN A 74 4.99 14.36 -1.67
N GLY A 75 3.78 13.96 -2.07
CA GLY A 75 2.79 14.83 -2.72
C GLY A 75 3.02 15.05 -4.21
N ASP A 76 3.92 14.27 -4.84
CA ASP A 76 4.11 14.27 -6.29
C ASP A 76 3.13 13.28 -6.95
N ASP A 77 1.89 13.73 -7.06
CA ASP A 77 0.78 12.93 -7.58
C ASP A 77 0.91 12.65 -9.08
N ALA A 78 1.58 13.55 -9.80
CA ALA A 78 1.85 13.38 -11.22
C ALA A 78 2.81 12.22 -11.44
N LEU A 79 3.93 12.21 -10.72
CA LEU A 79 4.92 11.14 -10.83
C LEU A 79 4.40 9.83 -10.26
N ALA A 80 3.64 9.86 -9.16
CA ALA A 80 2.97 8.66 -8.65
C ALA A 80 2.08 8.00 -9.71
N ASN A 81 1.24 8.77 -10.41
CA ASN A 81 0.40 8.23 -11.50
C ASN A 81 1.22 7.65 -12.64
N GLN A 82 2.33 8.30 -13.04
CA GLN A 82 3.19 7.76 -14.10
C GLN A 82 3.70 6.36 -13.76
N TYR A 83 4.11 6.10 -12.52
CA TYR A 83 4.52 4.75 -12.10
C TYR A 83 3.37 3.76 -12.04
N LEU A 84 2.17 4.20 -11.61
CA LEU A 84 0.98 3.34 -11.60
C LEU A 84 0.55 2.92 -13.01
N ASP A 85 0.77 3.76 -14.01
CA ASP A 85 0.42 3.49 -15.40
C ASP A 85 1.38 2.49 -16.08
N LEU A 86 2.56 2.27 -15.49
CA LEU A 86 3.53 1.27 -15.95
C LEU A 86 3.22 -0.15 -15.42
N ILE A 87 2.32 -0.30 -14.46
CA ILE A 87 1.98 -1.61 -13.87
C ILE A 87 1.19 -2.44 -14.87
N ASP A 88 1.67 -3.65 -15.13
CA ASP A 88 1.02 -4.59 -16.05
C ASP A 88 -0.37 -5.01 -15.50
N PRO A 89 -1.46 -4.75 -16.24
CA PRO A 89 -2.81 -5.10 -15.79
C PRO A 89 -3.07 -6.60 -15.71
N SER A 90 -2.21 -7.44 -16.29
CA SER A 90 -2.29 -8.91 -16.19
C SER A 90 -1.89 -9.43 -14.80
N ASP A 91 -1.04 -8.70 -14.07
CA ASP A 91 -0.77 -8.94 -12.66
C ASP A 91 -1.91 -8.37 -11.81
N ARG A 92 -2.95 -9.18 -11.64
CA ARG A 92 -4.17 -8.80 -10.92
C ARG A 92 -3.90 -8.28 -9.51
N ALA A 93 -3.01 -8.92 -8.76
CA ALA A 93 -2.75 -8.55 -7.37
C ALA A 93 -2.11 -7.15 -7.29
N THR A 94 -1.07 -6.92 -8.09
CA THR A 94 -0.39 -5.61 -8.12
C THR A 94 -1.30 -4.53 -8.73
N SER A 95 -2.08 -4.86 -9.75
CA SER A 95 -3.04 -3.95 -10.39
C SER A 95 -4.15 -3.51 -9.43
N ASP A 96 -4.69 -4.42 -8.62
CA ASP A 96 -5.69 -4.07 -7.60
C ASP A 96 -5.11 -3.12 -6.54
N GLN A 97 -3.85 -3.33 -6.13
CA GLN A 97 -3.16 -2.41 -5.22
C GLN A 97 -2.92 -1.04 -5.86
N ALA A 98 -2.60 -1.01 -7.16
CA ALA A 98 -2.43 0.22 -7.93
C ALA A 98 -3.74 1.02 -7.98
N ASP A 99 -4.87 0.35 -8.19
CA ASP A 99 -6.21 0.96 -8.08
C ASP A 99 -6.48 1.54 -6.69
N GLY A 100 -6.02 0.85 -5.64
CA GLY A 100 -6.04 1.38 -4.27
C GLY A 100 -5.28 2.70 -4.13
N LEU A 101 -4.07 2.80 -4.71
CA LEU A 101 -3.30 4.06 -4.71
C LEU A 101 -3.96 5.16 -5.53
N ARG A 102 -4.51 4.85 -6.71
CA ARG A 102 -5.31 5.81 -7.49
C ARG A 102 -6.50 6.33 -6.68
N GLY A 103 -7.16 5.44 -5.93
CA GLY A 103 -8.22 5.84 -5.01
C GLY A 103 -7.76 6.77 -3.89
N LEU A 104 -6.55 6.60 -3.35
CA LEU A 104 -5.97 7.55 -2.37
C LEU A 104 -5.72 8.93 -2.97
N LEU A 105 -5.29 9.02 -4.22
CA LEU A 105 -5.13 10.31 -4.92
C LEU A 105 -6.48 11.03 -5.07
N ILE A 106 -7.53 10.29 -5.45
CA ILE A 106 -8.90 10.81 -5.51
C ILE A 106 -9.37 11.25 -4.11
N LEU A 107 -9.08 10.45 -3.08
CA LEU A 107 -9.40 10.79 -1.70
C LEU A 107 -8.74 12.12 -1.33
N ARG A 108 -7.45 12.32 -1.58
CA ARG A 108 -6.75 13.59 -1.31
C ARG A 108 -7.46 14.78 -1.93
N GLN A 109 -7.85 14.68 -3.20
CA GLN A 109 -8.60 15.74 -3.89
C GLN A 109 -9.93 16.03 -3.20
N SER A 110 -10.63 14.99 -2.73
CA SER A 110 -11.91 15.14 -2.04
C SER A 110 -11.81 15.82 -0.68
N LEU A 111 -10.62 15.87 -0.08
CA LEU A 111 -10.36 16.55 1.20
C LEU A 111 -10.17 18.06 1.05
N ALA A 112 -9.97 18.57 -0.17
CA ALA A 112 -9.76 20.00 -0.42
C ALA A 112 -11.04 20.84 -0.26
N ASP A 113 -12.20 20.21 -0.40
CA ASP A 113 -13.53 20.85 -0.35
C ASP A 113 -14.41 20.21 0.74
N LEU A 114 -13.92 20.32 1.98
CA LEU A 114 -14.63 19.91 3.18
C LEU A 114 -15.20 21.15 3.88
N GLY A 115 -16.43 21.03 4.37
CA GLY A 115 -17.02 22.02 5.27
C GLY A 115 -16.53 21.85 6.70
N ASP A 116 -17.25 22.45 7.65
CA ASP A 116 -16.89 22.48 9.07
C ASP A 116 -17.81 21.62 9.95
N SER A 117 -18.66 20.77 9.36
CA SER A 117 -19.51 19.88 10.16
C SER A 117 -18.67 18.84 10.90
N GLU A 118 -19.23 18.25 11.97
CA GLU A 118 -18.54 17.18 12.71
C GLU A 118 -18.14 16.00 11.80
N LEU A 119 -18.97 15.67 10.81
CA LEU A 119 -18.66 14.63 9.82
C LEU A 119 -17.58 15.05 8.84
N ASP A 120 -17.53 16.33 8.43
CA ASP A 120 -16.45 16.85 7.59
C ASP A 120 -15.10 16.77 8.31
N ILE A 121 -15.07 17.15 9.59
CA ILE A 121 -13.87 17.07 10.42
C ILE A 121 -13.43 15.61 10.60
N ALA A 122 -14.37 14.71 10.91
CA ALA A 122 -14.07 13.29 11.09
C ALA A 122 -13.55 12.64 9.80
N TYR A 123 -14.21 12.90 8.66
CA TYR A 123 -13.81 12.39 7.36
C TYR A 123 -12.46 12.97 6.91
N GLY A 124 -12.26 14.27 7.09
CA GLY A 124 -11.01 14.96 6.81
C GLY A 124 -9.84 14.43 7.62
N LYS A 125 -10.05 14.18 8.92
CA LYS A 125 -9.04 13.57 9.79
C LYS A 125 -8.68 12.16 9.31
N ALA A 126 -9.68 11.30 9.08
CA ALA A 126 -9.45 9.94 8.59
C ALA A 126 -8.70 9.92 7.26
N GLY A 127 -9.06 10.83 6.34
CA GLY A 127 -8.38 10.98 5.05
C GLY A 127 -6.93 11.43 5.17
N LYS A 128 -6.64 12.43 6.01
CA LYS A 128 -5.25 12.85 6.27
C LYS A 128 -4.43 11.73 6.90
N THR A 129 -5.01 10.99 7.83
CA THR A 129 -4.38 9.81 8.46
C THR A 129 -4.09 8.72 7.43
N ALA A 130 -5.01 8.46 6.49
CA ALA A 130 -4.79 7.50 5.39
C ALA A 130 -3.63 7.92 4.49
N LEU A 131 -3.56 9.21 4.14
CA LEU A 131 -2.48 9.76 3.30
C LEU A 131 -1.11 9.76 4.01
N ALA A 132 -1.11 9.78 5.35
CA ALA A 132 0.09 9.60 6.16
C ALA A 132 0.52 8.13 6.32
N GLY A 133 -0.26 7.17 5.78
CA GLY A 133 0.05 5.74 5.82
C GLY A 133 -0.42 5.00 7.08
N ASP A 134 -1.05 5.68 8.04
CA ASP A 134 -1.66 5.01 9.20
C ASP A 134 -3.04 4.46 8.84
N PHE A 135 -3.03 3.33 8.12
CA PHE A 135 -4.25 2.72 7.61
C PHE A 135 -5.16 2.19 8.72
N ALA A 136 -4.60 1.76 9.86
CA ALA A 136 -5.39 1.25 10.97
C ALA A 136 -6.26 2.35 11.58
N ALA A 137 -5.67 3.51 11.89
CA ALA A 137 -6.41 4.64 12.44
C ALA A 137 -7.35 5.28 11.39
N ALA A 138 -6.94 5.30 10.12
CA ALA A 138 -7.79 5.78 9.03
C ALA A 138 -9.06 4.92 8.85
N LEU A 139 -8.91 3.59 8.86
CA LEU A 139 -10.03 2.65 8.75
C LEU A 139 -11.01 2.81 9.91
N GLU A 140 -10.52 2.99 11.13
CA GLU A 140 -11.36 3.29 12.30
C GLU A 140 -12.14 4.60 12.10
N GLY A 141 -11.45 5.66 11.67
CA GLY A 141 -12.07 6.96 11.42
C GLY A 141 -13.17 6.90 10.35
N PHE A 142 -12.90 6.23 9.22
CA PHE A 142 -13.90 6.08 8.17
C PHE A 142 -15.07 5.20 8.57
N LEU A 143 -14.83 4.13 9.33
CA LEU A 143 -15.91 3.32 9.87
C LEU A 143 -16.83 4.15 10.78
N GLY A 144 -16.26 4.96 11.66
CA GLY A 144 -17.03 5.88 12.50
C GLY A 144 -17.83 6.92 11.70
N VAL A 145 -17.38 7.32 10.50
CA VAL A 145 -18.19 8.15 9.59
C VAL A 145 -19.37 7.34 9.05
N VAL A 146 -19.14 6.10 8.59
CA VAL A 146 -20.18 5.21 8.06
C VAL A 146 -21.26 4.90 9.11
N GLU A 147 -20.86 4.63 10.35
CA GLU A 147 -21.77 4.34 11.46
C GLU A 147 -22.67 5.53 11.81
N ARG A 148 -22.21 6.77 11.59
CA ARG A 148 -22.98 8.00 11.85
C ARG A 148 -23.89 8.35 10.67
N ASP A 149 -23.36 8.30 9.44
CA ASP A 149 -24.13 8.52 8.22
C ASP A 149 -23.50 7.75 7.04
N ARG A 150 -24.12 6.63 6.67
CA ARG A 150 -23.69 5.80 5.54
C ARG A 150 -23.69 6.52 4.20
N THR A 151 -24.55 7.52 4.02
CA THR A 151 -24.73 8.24 2.74
C THR A 151 -23.84 9.47 2.63
N TYR A 152 -23.16 9.84 3.72
CA TYR A 152 -22.29 11.00 3.80
C TYR A 152 -21.31 11.05 2.61
N ARG A 153 -21.30 12.19 1.91
CA ARG A 153 -20.54 12.41 0.66
C ARG A 153 -20.69 11.29 -0.38
N LYS A 154 -21.92 10.83 -0.61
CA LYS A 154 -22.24 9.76 -1.59
C LYS A 154 -21.47 8.47 -1.28
N ASP A 155 -21.60 7.98 -0.05
CA ASP A 155 -20.89 6.82 0.50
C ASP A 155 -19.37 7.04 0.64
N GLY A 156 -18.94 8.27 0.94
CA GLY A 156 -17.53 8.67 0.98
C GLY A 156 -16.71 7.82 1.96
N GLY A 157 -17.24 7.56 3.16
CA GLY A 157 -16.57 6.73 4.18
C GLY A 157 -16.38 5.29 3.72
N ARG A 158 -17.46 4.65 3.22
CA ARG A 158 -17.42 3.29 2.68
C ARG A 158 -16.45 3.18 1.51
N LYS A 159 -16.51 4.12 0.55
CA LYS A 159 -15.62 4.13 -0.62
C LYS A 159 -14.15 4.25 -0.21
N ALA A 160 -13.84 5.12 0.74
CA ALA A 160 -12.48 5.26 1.26
C ALA A 160 -11.97 3.95 1.92
N MET A 161 -12.81 3.26 2.70
CA MET A 161 -12.43 1.95 3.25
C MET A 161 -12.16 0.91 2.16
N LEU A 162 -13.00 0.85 1.11
CA LEU A 162 -12.78 -0.07 -0.02
C LEU A 162 -11.47 0.24 -0.77
N THR A 163 -11.14 1.52 -0.94
CA THR A 163 -9.84 1.95 -1.47
C THR A 163 -8.68 1.42 -0.63
N LEU A 164 -8.76 1.55 0.70
CA LEU A 164 -7.71 1.04 1.59
C LEU A 164 -7.61 -0.49 1.56
N PHE A 165 -8.73 -1.20 1.44
CA PHE A 165 -8.69 -2.67 1.32
C PHE A 165 -8.01 -3.13 0.04
N LYS A 166 -8.24 -2.45 -1.08
CA LYS A 166 -7.55 -2.74 -2.34
C LYS A 166 -6.05 -2.52 -2.21
N LEU A 167 -5.65 -1.41 -1.59
CA LEU A 167 -4.26 -1.06 -1.36
C LEU A 167 -3.53 -2.09 -0.48
N LEU A 168 -4.13 -2.46 0.65
CA LEU A 168 -3.56 -3.41 1.60
C LEU A 168 -3.58 -4.85 1.05
N GLY A 169 -4.58 -5.17 0.22
CA GLY A 169 -4.82 -6.50 -0.32
C GLY A 169 -5.80 -7.31 0.52
N ASP A 170 -6.33 -8.38 -0.08
CA ASP A 170 -7.42 -9.19 0.47
C ASP A 170 -7.05 -10.00 1.73
N SER A 171 -5.79 -10.40 1.83
CA SER A 171 -5.27 -11.22 2.95
C SER A 171 -4.74 -10.39 4.11
N ASP A 172 -4.70 -9.06 3.98
CA ASP A 172 -4.19 -8.19 5.04
C ASP A 172 -5.08 -8.26 6.30
N PRO A 173 -4.49 -8.41 7.51
CA PRO A 173 -5.26 -8.50 8.74
C PRO A 173 -6.22 -7.32 9.00
N LEU A 174 -5.82 -6.09 8.63
CA LEU A 174 -6.68 -4.91 8.73
C LEU A 174 -7.83 -5.01 7.74
N THR A 175 -7.57 -5.39 6.50
CA THR A 175 -8.62 -5.62 5.49
C THR A 175 -9.65 -6.62 5.99
N LEU A 176 -9.21 -7.78 6.48
CA LEU A 176 -10.09 -8.83 6.98
C LEU A 176 -10.93 -8.36 8.18
N THR A 177 -10.32 -7.62 9.10
CA THR A 177 -10.98 -7.11 10.31
C THR A 177 -12.04 -6.06 9.97
N TYR A 178 -11.65 -5.04 9.20
CA TYR A 178 -12.53 -3.91 8.91
C TYR A 178 -13.58 -4.21 7.86
N ARG A 179 -13.37 -5.19 6.95
CA ARG A 179 -14.46 -5.68 6.08
C ARG A 179 -15.62 -6.24 6.89
N LYS A 180 -15.35 -7.04 7.92
CA LYS A 180 -16.39 -7.60 8.79
C LYS A 180 -17.16 -6.50 9.53
N ARG A 181 -16.43 -5.52 10.08
CA ARG A 181 -17.03 -4.38 10.79
C ARG A 181 -17.86 -3.49 9.86
N LEU A 182 -17.34 -3.20 8.67
CA LEU A 182 -18.06 -2.44 7.65
C LEU A 182 -19.36 -3.13 7.25
N MET A 183 -19.33 -4.46 7.04
CA MET A 183 -20.56 -5.21 6.76
C MET A 183 -21.58 -5.04 7.88
N GLN A 184 -21.16 -5.19 9.15
CA GLN A 184 -22.04 -4.99 10.31
C GLN A 184 -22.64 -3.59 10.39
N ALA A 185 -21.87 -2.55 10.07
CA ALA A 185 -22.35 -1.17 10.08
C ALA A 185 -23.33 -0.84 8.94
N LEU A 186 -23.42 -1.69 7.90
CA LEU A 186 -24.30 -1.50 6.75
C LEU A 186 -25.62 -2.27 6.84
N TYR A 187 -25.75 -3.20 7.78
CA TYR A 187 -26.98 -3.92 8.08
C TYR A 187 -27.85 -3.14 9.06
#